data_AF-A0AAV6EEH1-F1
#
_entry.id   AF-A0AAV6EEH1-F1
#
_cell.length_a   1.000
_cell.length_b   1.000
_cell.length_c   1.000
_cell.angle_alpha   90.00
_cell.angle_beta   90.00
_cell.angle_gamma   90.00
#
_symmetry.space_group_name_H-M   'P 1'
#
loop_
_entity.id
_entity.type
_entity.pdbx_description
1 polymer ?
#
loop_
_entity_poly.entity_id
_entity_poly.type
_entity_poly.pdbx_seq_one_letter_code
_entity_poly.pdbx_strand_id
1 'polypeptide(L)' 'MSQNDISRLLEELDNIAKTTSFNGQKLLNGNFSNKEFQIGAYSNETVKVNIGSTESGKIGYTRFETTGNIAFDKSSTP' A
#
# COMPACT_ATOMS: atom_id res chain seq x y z
N MET A 1 -2.28 -14.79 -20.76
CA MET A 1 -2.97 -14.19 -19.60
C MET A 1 -3.99 -13.22 -20.14
N SER A 2 -5.28 -13.46 -19.89
CA SER A 2 -6.35 -12.56 -20.33
C SER A 2 -6.51 -11.41 -19.32
N GLN A 3 -6.99 -10.24 -19.76
CA GLN A 3 -7.33 -9.13 -18.85
C GLN A 3 -8.30 -9.57 -17.74
N ASN A 4 -9.13 -10.57 -18.03
CA ASN A 4 -10.05 -11.18 -17.06
C ASN A 4 -9.31 -11.92 -15.91
N ASP A 5 -8.21 -12.60 -16.23
CA ASP A 5 -7.41 -13.32 -15.23
C ASP A 5 -6.70 -12.34 -14.29
N ILE A 6 -6.28 -11.18 -14.82
CA ILE A 6 -5.66 -10.11 -14.05
C ILE A 6 -6.67 -9.48 -13.09
N SER A 7 -7.88 -9.17 -13.57
CA SER A 7 -8.95 -8.63 -12.72
C SER A 7 -9.32 -9.58 -11.59
N ARG A 8 -9.44 -10.89 -11.87
CA ARG A 8 -9.74 -11.90 -10.85
C ARG A 8 -8.63 -12.00 -9.80
N LEU A 9 -7.37 -11.95 -10.23
CA LEU A 9 -6.22 -11.98 -9.31
C LEU A 9 -6.20 -10.75 -8.39
N LEU A 10 -6.50 -9.56 -8.91
CA LEU A 10 -6.56 -8.32 -8.12
C LEU A 10 -7.72 -8.36 -7.12
N GLU A 11 -8.87 -8.89 -7.53
CA GLU A 11 -10.02 -9.07 -6.65
C GLU A 11 -9.72 -10.07 -5.51
N GLU A 12 -9.09 -11.20 -5.84
CA GLU A 12 -8.70 -12.20 -4.86
C GLU A 12 -7.67 -11.64 -3.86
N LEU A 13 -6.72 -10.86 -4.36
CA LEU A 13 -5.75 -10.14 -3.55
C LEU A 13 -6.42 -9.10 -2.62
N ASP A 14 -7.37 -8.32 -3.12
CA ASP A 14 -8.14 -7.39 -2.28
C ASP A 14 -8.99 -8.10 -1.23
N ASN A 15 -9.53 -9.28 -1.56
CA ASN A 15 -10.24 -10.12 -0.61
C ASN A 15 -9.28 -10.63 0.47
N ILE A 16 -8.08 -11.09 0.14
CA ILE A 16 -7.07 -11.50 1.12
C ILE A 16 -6.71 -10.33 2.03
N ALA A 17 -6.49 -9.14 1.46
CA ALA A 17 -6.15 -7.93 2.22
C ALA A 17 -7.25 -7.57 3.25
N LYS A 18 -8.52 -7.68 2.85
CA LYS A 18 -9.69 -7.34 3.69
C LYS A 18 -10.12 -8.44 4.64
N THR A 19 -9.88 -9.71 4.33
CA THR A 19 -10.34 -10.84 5.16
C THR A 19 -9.29 -11.24 6.20
N THR A 20 -8.00 -11.08 5.91
CA THR A 20 -6.91 -11.44 6.83
C THR A 20 -6.97 -10.61 8.09
N SER A 21 -7.31 -11.26 9.21
CA SER A 21 -7.38 -10.65 10.52
C SER A 21 -6.85 -11.58 11.60
N PHE A 22 -6.26 -11.00 12.63
CA PHE A 22 -5.86 -11.68 13.85
C PHE A 22 -6.48 -10.98 15.06
N ASN A 23 -7.13 -11.74 15.93
CA ASN A 23 -7.78 -11.21 17.14
C ASN A 23 -8.70 -10.00 16.83
N GLY A 24 -9.51 -10.12 15.77
CA GLY A 24 -10.42 -9.06 15.31
C GLY A 24 -9.75 -7.87 14.60
N GLN A 25 -8.43 -7.78 14.59
CA GLN A 25 -7.70 -6.69 13.92
C GLN A 25 -7.31 -7.10 12.50
N LYS A 26 -7.61 -6.22 11.54
CA LYS A 26 -7.18 -6.38 10.15
C LYS A 26 -5.67 -6.14 10.05
N LEU A 27 -4.97 -7.08 9.43
CA LEU A 27 -3.51 -7.06 9.33
C LEU A 27 -3.03 -6.38 8.06
N LEU A 28 -3.66 -6.70 6.92
CA LEU A 28 -3.14 -6.41 5.59
C LEU A 28 -3.77 -5.18 4.92
N ASN A 29 -4.67 -4.46 5.60
CA ASN A 29 -5.30 -3.26 5.05
C ASN A 29 -4.48 -1.97 5.25
N GLY A 30 -3.32 -2.07 5.91
CA GLY A 30 -2.44 -0.93 6.21
C GLY A 30 -2.74 -0.21 7.53
N ASN A 31 -3.81 -0.57 8.25
CA ASN A 31 -4.09 0.00 9.58
C ASN A 31 -3.24 -0.66 10.69
N PHE A 32 -2.59 -1.78 10.38
CA PHE A 32 -1.71 -2.48 11.30
C PHE A 32 -0.29 -1.88 11.31
N SER A 33 -0.23 -0.57 11.54
CA SER A 33 1.03 0.16 11.74
C SER A 33 1.27 0.41 13.22
N ASN A 34 2.55 0.56 13.59
CA ASN A 34 3.06 0.94 14.89
C ASN A 34 2.51 0.08 16.04
N LYS A 35 2.34 -1.23 15.82
CA LYS A 35 1.92 -2.15 16.87
C LYS A 35 3.14 -2.60 17.66
N GLU A 36 3.12 -2.33 18.95
CA GLU A 36 4.19 -2.71 19.87
C GLU A 36 3.74 -3.95 20.65
N PHE A 37 4.58 -4.98 20.59
CA PHE A 37 4.39 -6.21 21.35
C PHE A 37 5.48 -6.31 22.39
N GLN A 38 5.12 -6.28 23.67
CA GLN A 38 6.05 -6.55 24.76
C GLN A 38 6.43 -8.03 24.72
N ILE A 39 7.72 -8.31 24.56
CA ILE A 39 8.26 -9.67 24.46
C ILE A 39 9.15 -10.05 25.64
N GLY A 40 9.55 -9.08 26.46
CA GLY A 40 10.43 -9.28 27.61
C GLY A 40 9.77 -8.97 28.95
N ALA A 41 10.51 -9.18 30.03
CA ALA A 41 10.05 -8.98 31.40
C ALA A 41 10.23 -7.53 31.89
N TYR A 42 11.08 -6.74 31.22
CA TYR A 42 11.41 -5.37 31.59
C TYR A 42 10.77 -4.35 30.66
N SER A 43 10.57 -3.13 31.17
CA SER A 43 10.02 -2.03 30.38
C SER A 43 10.88 -1.75 29.14
N ASN A 44 10.21 -1.49 28.02
CA ASN A 44 10.79 -1.20 26.69
C ASN A 44 11.37 -2.41 25.93
N GLU A 45 11.22 -3.64 26.43
CA GLU A 45 11.49 -4.85 25.63
C GLU A 45 10.30 -5.14 24.69
N THR A 46 10.14 -4.29 23.68
CA THR A 46 9.05 -4.38 22.70
C THR A 46 9.57 -4.64 21.29
N VAL A 47 8.77 -5.35 20.51
CA VAL A 47 8.93 -5.49 19.06
C VAL A 47 7.87 -4.64 18.38
N LYS A 48 8.31 -3.74 17.48
CA LYS A 48 7.43 -2.98 16.61
C LYS A 48 7.14 -3.78 15.36
N VAL A 49 5.87 -4.07 15.14
CA VAL A 49 5.38 -4.69 13.92
C VAL A 49 4.59 -3.65 13.14
N ASN A 50 4.97 -3.51 11.87
CA ASN A 50 4.28 -2.66 10.90
C ASN A 50 3.96 -3.55 9.71
N ILE A 51 2.70 -3.58 9.32
CA ILE A 51 2.24 -4.30 8.13
C ILE A 51 1.63 -3.27 7.19
N GLY A 52 2.25 -3.11 6.03
CA GLY A 52 1.76 -2.23 4.97
C GLY A 52 0.46 -2.75 4.36
N SER A 53 -0.27 -1.88 3.67
CA SER A 53 -1.43 -2.30 2.91
C SER A 53 -1.00 -3.17 1.74
N THR A 54 -1.63 -4.34 1.60
CA THR A 54 -1.46 -5.22 0.45
C THR A 54 -2.63 -5.09 -0.52
N GLU A 55 -3.45 -4.05 -0.43
CA GLU A 55 -4.56 -3.82 -1.37
C GLU A 55 -4.01 -3.49 -2.76
N SER A 56 -4.66 -4.01 -3.80
CA SER A 56 -4.24 -3.93 -5.21
C SER A 56 -3.82 -2.51 -5.64
N GLY A 57 -4.59 -1.50 -5.22
CA GLY A 57 -4.33 -0.09 -5.51
C GLY A 57 -3.18 0.56 -4.73
N LYS A 58 -2.61 -0.12 -3.73
CA LYS A 58 -1.50 0.36 -2.89
C LYS A 58 -0.16 -0.33 -3.19
N ILE A 59 -0.17 -1.48 -3.86
CA ILE A 59 1.05 -2.19 -4.28
C ILE A 59 1.42 -1.90 -5.74
N GLY A 60 0.44 -1.59 -6.59
CA GLY A 60 0.64 -1.31 -8.01
C GLY A 60 0.80 0.19 -8.34
N TYR A 61 1.85 0.85 -7.86
CA TYR A 61 2.16 2.21 -8.29
C TYR A 61 2.80 2.21 -9.69
N THR A 62 2.02 2.45 -10.74
CA THR A 62 2.58 2.78 -12.06
C THR A 62 2.88 4.28 -12.10
N ARG A 63 4.13 4.68 -11.90
CA ARG A 63 4.54 6.08 -12.11
C ARG A 63 4.55 6.36 -13.61
N PHE A 64 3.63 7.21 -14.08
CA PHE A 64 3.69 7.78 -15.41
C PHE A 64 4.43 9.11 -15.32
N GLU A 65 5.73 9.11 -15.61
CA GLU A 65 6.51 10.34 -15.70
C GLU A 65 6.35 10.91 -17.11
N THR A 66 5.62 12.02 -17.25
CA THR A 66 5.56 12.78 -18.49
C THR A 66 6.92 13.43 -18.72
N THR A 67 7.80 12.79 -19.49
CA THR A 67 9.12 13.34 -19.90
C THR A 67 8.93 14.36 -21.05
N GLY A 68 8.12 15.37 -20.82
CA GLY A 68 7.88 16.45 -21.76
C GLY A 68 8.10 17.78 -21.07
N ASN A 69 9.17 18.49 -21.42
CA ASN A 69 9.30 19.90 -21.07
C ASN A 69 8.12 20.63 -21.73
N ILE A 70 7.03 20.88 -21.00
CA ILE A 70 6.04 21.87 -21.41
C ILE A 70 6.72 23.23 -21.24
N ALA A 71 7.46 23.65 -22.26
CA ALA A 71 7.97 25.01 -22.36
C ALA A 71 6.76 25.94 -22.48
N PHE A 72 6.43 26.65 -21.41
CA PHE A 72 5.55 27.81 -21.50
C PHE A 72 6.33 28.91 -22.23
N ASP A 73 6.34 28.88 -23.57
CA ASP A 73 6.81 30.02 -24.35
C ASP A 73 5.82 31.17 -24.14
N LYS A 74 6.16 32.07 -23.22
CA LYS A 74 5.47 33.35 -23.07
C LYS A 74 6.12 34.38 -24.00
N SER A 75 6.25 34.10 -25.30
CA SER A 75 6.66 35.10 -26.29
C SER A 75 5.44 35.79 -26.91
N SER A 76 4.89 36.78 -26.21
CA SER A 76 4.19 37.90 -26.85
C SER A 76 3.86 39.00 -25.84
N THR A 77 4.88 39.80 -25.54
CA THR A 77 4.72 41.23 -25.24
C THR A 77 5.73 41.96 -26.11
N PRO A 78 5.25 42.91 -26.92
CA PRO A 78 5.67 44.29 -26.70
C PRO A 78 4.69 45.03 -25.79
#